data_AF-M1A102-F1
#
_entry.id   AF-M1A102-F1
#
_cell.length_a   1.000
_cell.length_b   1.000
_cell.length_c   1.000
_cell.angle_alpha   90.00
_cell.angle_beta   90.00
_cell.angle_gamma   90.00
#
_symmetry.space_group_name_H-M   'P 1'
#
loop_
_entity.id
_entity.type
_entity.pdbx_description
1 polymer ?
#
loop_
_entity_poly.entity_id
_entity_poly.type
_entity_poly.pdbx_seq_one_letter_code
_entity_poly.pdbx_strand_id
1 'polypeptide(L)'
;MRGTLKKAYELLESTPNIFMLQQFYNPASTQDHFDTTGPEIWEETLGNIDLTLCLYGLEPTESYILNGGKSCPHQITGNGVGFKPDILDMDLMEEHRHWKSSEGFPR
;
A
#
# COMPACT_ATOMS: atom_id res chain seq x y z
N MET A 1 8.70 -5.98 -7.46
CA MET A 1 9.19 -4.61 -7.14
C MET A 1 10.70 -4.51 -6.86
N ARG A 2 11.36 -5.49 -6.23
CA ARG A 2 12.79 -5.38 -5.82
C ARG A 2 13.78 -4.99 -6.94
N GLY A 3 13.63 -5.57 -8.13
CA GLY A 3 14.50 -5.23 -9.29
C GLY A 3 14.36 -3.77 -9.72
N THR A 4 13.13 -3.26 -9.77
CA THR A 4 12.83 -1.86 -10.09
C THR A 4 13.43 -0.91 -9.06
N LEU A 5 13.31 -1.22 -7.77
CA LEU A 5 13.92 -0.42 -6.69
C LEU A 5 15.44 -0.41 -6.80
N LYS A 6 16.08 -1.58 -7.02
CA LYS A 6 17.53 -1.66 -7.21
C LYS A 6 17.97 -0.73 -8.34
N LYS A 7 17.27 -0.76 -9.48
CA LYS A 7 17.61 0.11 -10.61
C LYS A 7 17.42 1.59 -10.30
N ALA A 8 16.38 1.95 -9.55
CA ALA A 8 16.16 3.32 -9.12
C ALA A 8 17.30 3.81 -8.21
N TYR A 9 17.80 2.97 -7.28
CA TYR A 9 18.94 3.31 -6.43
C TYR A 9 20.25 3.45 -7.23
N GLU A 10 20.49 2.56 -8.19
CA GLU A 10 21.64 2.71 -9.11
C GLU A 10 21.62 4.07 -9.84
N LEU A 11 20.45 4.53 -10.28
CA LEU A 11 20.29 5.84 -10.93
C LEU A 11 20.51 7.00 -9.95
N LEU A 12 20.02 6.86 -8.71
CA LEU A 12 20.24 7.84 -7.64
C LEU A 12 21.72 8.03 -7.33
N GLU A 13 22.50 6.95 -7.29
CA GLU A 13 23.93 6.99 -7.01
C GLU A 13 24.78 7.53 -8.18
N SER A 14 24.33 7.29 -9.42
CA SER A 14 25.13 7.59 -10.63
C SER A 14 24.78 8.90 -11.33
N THR A 15 23.66 9.56 -10.97
CA THR A 15 23.17 10.76 -11.66
C THR A 15 23.32 12.00 -10.78
N PRO A 16 24.11 13.01 -11.18
CA PRO A 16 24.19 14.27 -10.44
C PRO A 16 22.82 14.99 -10.37
N ASN A 17 22.54 15.64 -9.24
CA ASN A 17 21.32 16.44 -9.02
C ASN A 17 19.99 15.65 -9.15
N ILE A 18 20.00 14.35 -8.88
CA ILE A 18 18.78 13.54 -8.83
C ILE A 18 18.25 13.45 -7.39
N PHE A 19 16.92 13.38 -7.23
CA PHE A 19 16.25 13.21 -5.95
C PHE A 19 15.24 12.07 -6.04
N MET A 20 15.22 11.19 -5.03
CA MET A 20 14.27 10.07 -4.97
C MET A 20 13.25 10.32 -3.85
N LEU A 21 11.97 10.32 -4.20
CA LEU A 21 10.86 10.61 -3.28
C LEU A 21 10.55 9.49 -2.27
N GLN A 22 10.96 8.25 -2.57
CA GLN A 22 10.88 7.10 -1.65
C GLN A 22 9.48 6.82 -1.07
N GLN A 23 8.46 6.61 -1.92
CA GLN A 23 7.05 6.40 -1.51
C GLN A 23 6.81 5.32 -0.44
N PHE A 24 7.70 4.33 -0.28
CA PHE A 24 7.55 3.25 0.71
C PHE A 24 8.09 3.62 2.11
N TYR A 25 8.78 4.75 2.21
CA TYR A 25 9.49 5.23 3.42
C TYR A 25 9.10 6.66 3.79
N ASN A 26 8.65 7.45 2.82
CA ASN A 26 8.37 8.86 3.01
C ASN A 26 7.03 9.06 3.72
N PRO A 27 7.02 9.60 4.96
CA PRO A 27 5.78 9.80 5.72
C PRO A 27 4.81 10.78 5.05
N ALA A 28 5.28 11.65 4.14
CA ALA A 28 4.40 12.52 3.36
C ALA A 28 3.35 11.73 2.58
N SER A 29 3.68 10.52 2.10
CA SER A 29 2.73 9.66 1.40
C SER A 29 1.55 9.24 2.27
N THR A 30 1.76 9.02 3.57
CA THR A 30 0.66 8.71 4.51
C THR A 30 -0.01 9.98 5.03
N GLN A 31 0.77 11.03 5.29
CA GLN A 31 0.28 12.31 5.80
C GLN A 31 -0.71 12.97 4.85
N ASP A 32 -0.44 12.94 3.55
CA ASP A 32 -1.34 13.51 2.54
C ASP A 32 -2.73 12.84 2.59
N HIS A 33 -2.79 11.51 2.80
CA HIS A 33 -4.06 10.80 2.96
C HIS A 33 -4.77 11.15 4.28
N PHE A 34 -4.03 11.38 5.36
CA PHE A 34 -4.60 11.82 6.63
C PHE A 34 -5.18 13.23 6.54
N ASP A 35 -4.48 14.13 5.84
CA ASP A 35 -4.86 15.54 5.75
C ASP A 35 -5.95 15.81 4.69
N THR A 36 -6.08 14.95 3.68
CA THR A 36 -7.03 15.14 2.57
C THR A 36 -8.02 13.99 2.45
N THR A 37 -7.58 12.79 2.08
CA THR A 37 -8.46 11.65 1.77
C THR A 37 -9.37 11.26 2.94
N GLY A 38 -8.84 11.24 4.17
CA GLY A 38 -9.62 10.97 5.37
C GLY A 38 -10.74 12.00 5.59
N PRO A 39 -10.42 13.31 5.67
CA PRO A 39 -11.41 14.37 5.75
C PRO A 39 -12.42 14.38 4.59
N GLU A 40 -11.99 14.14 3.35
CA GLU A 40 -12.88 14.04 2.19
C GLU A 40 -13.93 12.93 2.39
N ILE A 41 -13.50 11.72 2.77
CA ILE A 41 -14.42 10.61 3.07
C ILE A 41 -15.37 10.99 4.23
N TRP A 42 -14.86 11.65 5.28
CA TRP A 42 -15.67 12.08 6.42
C TRP A 42 -16.74 13.11 6.04
N GLU A 43 -16.37 14.11 5.24
CA GLU A 43 -17.28 15.15 4.77
C GLU A 43 -18.33 14.60 3.80
N GLU A 44 -17.91 13.78 2.83
CA GLU A 44 -18.81 13.21 1.82
C GLU A 44 -19.83 12.24 2.42
N THR A 45 -19.48 11.57 3.50
CA THR A 45 -20.40 10.70 4.25
C THR A 45 -21.28 11.47 5.25
N LEU A 46 -21.11 12.80 5.35
CA LEU A 46 -21.77 13.66 6.35
C LEU A 46 -21.53 13.18 7.79
N GLY A 47 -20.36 12.58 8.05
CA GLY A 47 -20.06 11.90 9.30
C GLY A 47 -20.89 10.63 9.57
N ASN A 48 -21.73 10.18 8.61
CA ASN A 48 -22.44 8.90 8.67
C ASN A 48 -21.53 7.75 8.20
N ILE A 49 -20.29 7.76 8.66
CA ILE A 49 -19.48 6.56 8.65
C ILE A 49 -19.97 5.72 9.83
N ASP A 50 -20.79 4.72 9.55
CA ASP A 50 -21.32 3.85 10.60
C ASP A 50 -20.19 3.28 11.47
N LEU A 51 -20.47 3.13 12.76
CA LEU A 51 -19.61 2.55 13.83
C LEU A 51 -19.05 1.14 13.54
N THR A 52 -19.33 0.58 12.36
CA THR A 52 -18.82 -0.68 11.83
C THR A 52 -17.75 -0.49 10.75
N LEU A 53 -17.12 0.70 10.65
CA LEU A 53 -16.01 0.90 9.73
C LEU A 53 -14.80 0.08 10.17
N CYS A 54 -14.64 -1.08 9.55
CA CYS A 54 -13.46 -1.90 9.68
C CYS A 54 -12.42 -1.47 8.64
N LEU A 55 -11.22 -1.08 9.09
CA LEU A 55 -10.09 -0.85 8.19
C LEU A 55 -9.50 -2.20 7.77
N TYR A 56 -9.76 -2.58 6.51
CA TYR A 56 -9.25 -3.83 5.93
C TYR A 56 -8.02 -3.58 5.05
N GLY A 57 -6.92 -4.28 5.35
CA GLY A 57 -5.79 -4.41 4.43
C GLY A 57 -6.09 -5.46 3.37
N LEU A 58 -5.79 -5.18 2.10
CA LEU A 58 -5.93 -6.15 1.01
C LEU A 58 -4.56 -6.52 0.43
N GLU A 59 -4.31 -7.83 0.30
CA GLU A 59 -3.14 -8.34 -0.40
C GLU A 59 -3.48 -9.51 -1.33
N PRO A 60 -2.69 -9.76 -2.38
CA PRO A 60 -2.92 -10.90 -3.28
C PRO A 60 -2.76 -12.22 -2.53
N THR A 61 -3.70 -13.15 -2.70
CA THR A 61 -3.62 -14.51 -2.12
C THR A 61 -2.35 -15.23 -2.57
N GLU A 62 -1.84 -14.94 -3.77
CA GLU A 62 -0.60 -15.55 -4.25
C GLU A 62 0.64 -15.02 -3.51
N SER A 63 0.58 -13.79 -2.96
CA SER A 63 1.72 -13.09 -2.34
C SER A 63 1.36 -12.42 -1.01
N TYR A 64 0.82 -13.20 -0.07
CA TYR A 64 0.29 -12.76 1.22
C TYR A 64 1.37 -12.50 2.30
N ILE A 65 2.33 -11.63 1.98
CA ILE A 65 3.51 -11.36 2.81
C ILE A 65 3.18 -10.75 4.18
N LEU A 66 2.09 -9.99 4.30
CA LEU A 66 1.72 -9.32 5.55
C LEU A 66 1.25 -10.34 6.60
N ASN A 67 0.82 -11.52 6.14
CA ASN A 67 0.40 -12.65 6.97
C ASN A 67 1.48 -13.75 7.07
N GLY A 68 2.75 -13.41 6.84
CA GLY A 68 3.88 -14.35 6.96
C GLY A 68 4.05 -15.30 5.76
N GLY A 69 3.31 -15.08 4.68
CA GLY A 69 3.47 -15.80 3.42
C GLY A 69 4.76 -15.45 2.68
N LYS A 70 4.98 -16.11 1.54
CA LYS A 70 6.09 -15.80 0.63
C LYS A 70 5.64 -14.81 -0.43
N SER A 71 6.58 -13.96 -0.87
CA SER A 71 6.34 -13.12 -2.05
C SER A 71 6.33 -14.00 -3.31
N CYS A 72 5.26 -13.87 -4.11
CA CYS A 72 5.11 -14.56 -5.40
C CYS A 72 4.59 -13.62 -6.48
N PRO A 73 4.78 -13.94 -7.78
CA PRO A 73 4.11 -13.22 -8.86
C PRO A 73 2.58 -13.29 -8.76
N HIS A 74 1.91 -12.17 -9.05
CA HIS A 74 0.44 -12.04 -9.08
C HIS A 74 0.02 -11.01 -10.14
N GLN A 75 -1.28 -10.89 -10.44
CA GLN A 75 -1.78 -10.01 -11.51
C GLN A 75 -2.45 -8.72 -11.01
N ILE A 76 -2.62 -8.57 -9.69
CA ILE A 76 -3.19 -7.37 -9.06
C ILE A 76 -2.18 -6.20 -9.10
N THR A 77 -2.11 -5.51 -10.24
CA THR A 77 -1.19 -4.37 -10.43
C THR A 77 -1.47 -3.25 -9.42
N GLY A 78 -0.40 -2.63 -8.90
CA GLY A 78 -0.49 -1.59 -7.86
C GLY A 78 -0.46 -2.13 -6.42
N ASN A 79 -0.74 -3.41 -6.21
CA ASN A 79 -0.73 -4.05 -4.89
C ASN A 79 0.40 -5.08 -4.76
N GLY A 80 0.59 -5.65 -3.56
CA GLY A 80 1.43 -6.85 -3.35
C GLY A 80 2.91 -6.68 -3.72
N VAL A 81 3.54 -5.57 -3.30
CA VAL A 81 4.89 -5.20 -3.75
C VAL A 81 6.03 -6.19 -3.39
N GLY A 82 5.75 -7.18 -2.53
CA GLY A 82 6.66 -8.28 -2.19
C GLY A 82 7.58 -8.01 -1.00
N PHE A 83 7.29 -6.96 -0.24
CA PHE A 83 7.84 -6.63 1.09
C PHE A 83 6.85 -5.72 1.83
N LYS A 84 6.94 -5.63 3.16
CA LYS A 84 6.15 -4.69 3.96
C LYS A 84 6.75 -3.27 3.83
N PRO A 85 6.00 -2.25 3.37
CA PRO A 85 6.46 -0.87 3.38
C PRO A 85 6.65 -0.33 4.81
N ASP A 86 7.59 0.58 5.02
CA ASP A 86 7.87 1.16 6.34
C ASP A 86 6.77 2.12 6.79
N ILE A 87 6.10 2.78 5.85
CA ILE A 87 4.97 3.68 6.12
C ILE A 87 3.64 2.95 6.40
N LEU A 88 3.60 1.62 6.27
CA LEU A 88 2.40 0.84 6.54
C LEU A 88 2.25 0.59 8.04
N ASP A 89 1.29 1.30 8.64
CA ASP A 89 0.88 1.08 10.03
C ASP A 89 -0.07 -0.11 10.13
N MET A 90 0.42 -1.21 10.73
CA MET A 90 -0.33 -2.45 10.86
C MET A 90 -1.32 -2.40 12.03
N ASP A 91 -1.11 -1.50 12.99
CA ASP A 91 -1.91 -1.43 14.22
C ASP A 91 -3.25 -0.71 13.97
N LEU A 92 -3.37 0.01 12.84
CA LEU A 92 -4.62 0.65 12.41
C LEU A 92 -5.60 -0.30 11.72
N MET A 93 -5.15 -1.47 11.24
CA MET A 93 -5.99 -2.39 10.48
C MET A 93 -6.63 -3.44 11.37
N GLU A 94 -7.92 -3.70 11.18
CA GLU A 94 -8.63 -4.73 11.94
C GLU A 94 -8.37 -6.14 11.40
N GLU A 95 -8.32 -6.28 10.08
CA GLU A 95 -8.12 -7.56 9.41
C GLU A 95 -7.40 -7.38 8.07
N HIS A 96 -6.59 -8.37 7.72
CA HIS A 96 -5.95 -8.47 6.42
C HIS A 96 -6.68 -9.53 5.60
N ARG A 97 -7.26 -9.12 4.47
CA ARG A 97 -7.96 -10.02 3.56
C ARG A 97 -7.12 -10.32 2.34
N HIS A 98 -7.29 -11.55 1.86
CA HIS A 98 -6.60 -12.05 0.67
C HIS A 98 -7.55 -12.06 -0.51
N TRP A 99 -7.05 -11.62 -1.66
CA TRP A 99 -7.81 -11.65 -2.91
C TRP A 99 -7.04 -12.37 -4.01
N LYS A 100 -7.69 -13.28 -4.74
CA LYS A 100 -7.04 -13.99 -5.84
C LYS A 100 -6.98 -13.14 -7.09
N SER A 101 -5.85 -13.20 -7.78
CA SER A 101 -5.64 -12.48 -9.03
C SER A 101 -6.69 -12.82 -10.11
N SER A 102 -7.17 -14.08 -10.13
CA SER A 102 -8.15 -14.56 -11.10
C SER A 102 -9.57 -14.02 -10.90
N GLU A 103 -9.89 -13.48 -9.72
CA GLU A 103 -11.28 -13.15 -9.36
C GLU A 103 -11.67 -11.71 -9.75
N GLY A 104 -10.70 -10.85 -10.14
CA GLY A 104 -10.93 -9.43 -10.46
C GLY A 104 -11.35 -8.62 -9.22
N PHE A 105 -11.13 -7.30 -9.14
CA PHE A 105 -11.55 -6.55 -7.94
C PHE A 105 -13.09 -6.57 -7.81
N PRO A 106 -13.66 -6.77 -6.60
CA PRO A 106 -15.09 -6.66 -6.40
C PRO A 106 -15.55 -5.25 -6.81
N ARG A 107 -16.59 -5.19 -7.64
CA ARG A 107 -17.24 -3.94 -8.07
C ARG A 107 -18.42 -3.63 -7.16
#